data_AF-A0A1H0I2X2-F1
#
_entry.id   AF-A0A1H0I2X2-F1
#
_cell.length_a   1.000
_cell.length_b   1.000
_cell.length_c   1.000
_cell.angle_alpha   90.00
_cell.angle_beta   90.00
_cell.angle_gamma   90.00
#
_symmetry.space_group_name_H-M   'P 1'
#
loop_
_entity.id
_entity.type
_entity.pdbx_description
1 polymer ?
#
loop_
_entity_poly.entity_id
_entity_poly.type
_entity_poly.pdbx_seq_one_letter_code
_entity_poly.pdbx_strand_id
1 'polypeptide(L)'
;MIFVILVLYGIIAGVFISKKKMNMSQATIPMIAFAILSSVALGQNYTESLIPEANDGIAISNFLAKFLLPDDYWTKEMFLSRFELYLGISIALIILYFIFLIVEKIKVNVKS
;
A
#
# COMPACT_ATOMS: atom_id res chain seq x y z
N MET A 1 -10.16 9.36 -4.67
CA MET A 1 -10.71 8.46 -3.64
C MET A 1 -9.64 7.97 -2.66
N ILE A 2 -8.54 7.37 -3.13
CA ILE A 2 -7.47 6.84 -2.25
C ILE A 2 -6.86 7.86 -1.28
N PHE A 3 -6.63 9.11 -1.74
CA PHE A 3 -6.12 10.18 -0.88
C PHE A 3 -7.01 10.43 0.34
N VAL A 4 -8.33 10.42 0.15
CA VAL A 4 -9.30 10.62 1.23
C VAL A 4 -9.21 9.48 2.24
N ILE A 5 -9.09 8.23 1.78
CA ILE A 5 -8.92 7.07 2.67
C ILE A 5 -7.62 7.16 3.47
N LEU A 6 -6.52 7.56 2.84
CA LEU A 6 -5.22 7.72 3.52
C LEU A 6 -5.28 8.82 4.59
N VAL A 7 -5.95 9.94 4.30
CA VAL A 7 -6.14 11.01 5.28
C VAL A 7 -7.01 10.54 6.44
N LEU A 8 -8.15 9.88 6.17
CA LEU A 8 -9.01 9.32 7.21
C LEU A 8 -8.27 8.29 8.08
N TYR A 9 -7.49 7.41 7.45
CA TYR A 9 -6.65 6.46 8.15
C TYR A 9 -5.64 7.18 9.05
N GLY A 10 -4.95 8.21 8.54
CA GLY A 10 -4.00 9.01 9.30
C GLY A 10 -4.63 9.69 10.52
N ILE A 11 -5.85 10.24 10.38
CA ILE A 11 -6.59 10.84 11.50
C ILE A 11 -6.92 9.78 12.55
N ILE A 12 -7.48 8.64 12.15
CA ILE A 12 -7.85 7.55 13.06
C ILE A 12 -6.60 7.04 13.78
N ALA A 13 -5.56 6.68 13.03
CA ALA A 13 -4.30 6.19 13.59
C ALA A 13 -3.70 7.21 14.56
N GLY A 14 -3.66 8.49 14.17
CA GLY A 14 -3.19 9.60 15.00
C GLY A 14 -3.93 9.70 16.34
N VAL A 15 -5.27 9.64 16.33
CA VAL A 15 -6.08 9.66 17.56
C VAL A 15 -5.75 8.46 18.47
N PHE A 16 -5.59 7.26 17.93
CA PHE A 16 -5.26 6.06 18.71
C PHE A 16 -3.84 6.12 19.29
N ILE A 17 -2.88 6.66 18.54
CA ILE A 17 -1.51 6.91 18.98
C ILE A 17 -1.49 7.95 20.11
N SER A 18 -2.21 9.07 19.95
CA SER A 18 -2.30 10.11 21.00
C SER A 18 -2.93 9.57 22.28
N LYS A 19 -3.86 8.62 22.18
CA LYS A 19 -4.47 7.93 23.34
C LYS A 19 -3.61 6.79 23.89
N LYS A 20 -2.38 6.58 23.38
CA LYS A 20 -1.47 5.47 23.74
C LYS A 20 -2.12 4.08 23.60
N LYS A 21 -3.14 3.95 22.75
CA LYS A 21 -3.82 2.68 22.45
C LYS A 21 -3.17 1.92 21.30
N MET A 22 -2.30 2.59 20.54
CA MET A 22 -1.61 2.02 19.40
C MET A 22 -0.21 2.64 19.29
N ASN A 23 0.77 1.81 18.96
CA ASN A 23 2.13 2.23 18.66
C ASN A 23 2.28 2.69 17.19
N MET A 24 3.32 3.46 16.88
CA MET A 24 3.59 3.89 15.50
C MET A 24 3.88 2.69 14.59
N SER A 25 4.62 1.69 15.10
CA SER A 25 4.88 0.44 14.37
C SER A 25 3.58 -0.28 14.00
N GLN A 26 2.61 -0.34 14.92
CA GLN A 26 1.30 -0.95 14.67
C GLN A 26 0.49 -0.18 13.61
N ALA A 27 0.60 1.16 13.59
CA ALA A 27 -0.02 1.98 12.56
C ALA A 27 0.59 1.77 11.16
N THR A 28 1.84 1.32 11.06
CA THR A 28 2.45 1.05 9.76
C THR A 28 1.95 -0.26 9.14
N ILE A 29 1.47 -1.22 9.93
CA ILE A 29 1.10 -2.56 9.45
C ILE A 29 -0.03 -2.52 8.40
N PRO A 30 -1.17 -1.83 8.61
CA PRO A 30 -2.22 -1.76 7.59
C PRO A 30 -1.75 -1.08 6.30
N MET A 31 -0.84 -0.10 6.40
CA MET A 31 -0.26 0.57 5.24
C MET A 31 0.63 -0.38 4.43
N ILE A 32 1.44 -1.20 5.11
CA ILE A 32 2.26 -2.24 4.46
C ILE A 32 1.37 -3.24 3.74
N ALA A 33 0.36 -3.77 4.44
CA ALA A 33 -0.58 -4.73 3.87
C ALA A 33 -1.26 -4.17 2.62
N PHE A 34 -1.75 -2.93 2.69
CA PHE A 34 -2.36 -2.24 1.56
C PHE A 34 -1.39 -2.07 0.38
N ALA A 35 -0.14 -1.65 0.64
CA ALA A 35 0.86 -1.47 -0.41
C ALA A 35 1.24 -2.79 -1.11
N ILE A 36 1.41 -3.87 -0.34
CA ILE A 36 1.71 -5.21 -0.87
C ILE A 36 0.52 -5.70 -1.71
N LEU A 37 -0.69 -5.66 -1.17
CA LEU A 37 -1.89 -6.10 -1.91
C LEU A 37 -2.07 -5.29 -3.19
N SER A 38 -1.82 -3.98 -3.15
CA SER A 38 -1.84 -3.10 -4.32
C SER A 38 -0.81 -3.52 -5.37
N SER A 39 0.43 -3.81 -4.95
CA SER A 39 1.46 -4.31 -5.88
C SER A 39 1.08 -5.66 -6.49
N VAL A 40 0.51 -6.58 -5.71
CA VAL A 40 0.08 -7.90 -6.24
C VAL A 40 -1.04 -7.71 -7.26
N ALA A 41 -2.05 -6.90 -6.94
CA ALA A 41 -3.17 -6.62 -7.82
C ALA A 41 -2.73 -5.99 -9.16
N LEU A 42 -1.82 -5.02 -9.10
CA LEU A 42 -1.29 -4.33 -10.28
C LEU A 42 -0.33 -5.22 -11.09
N GLY A 43 0.48 -6.05 -10.41
CA GLY A 43 1.35 -7.03 -11.04
C GLY A 43 0.56 -8.08 -11.81
N GLN A 44 -0.54 -8.59 -11.24
CA GLN A 44 -1.46 -9.50 -11.94
C GLN A 44 -2.04 -8.85 -13.20
N ASN A 45 -2.52 -7.60 -13.09
CA ASN A 45 -3.06 -6.87 -14.26
C ASN A 45 -2.01 -6.65 -15.34
N TYR A 46 -0.77 -6.33 -14.94
CA TYR A 46 0.34 -6.22 -15.87
C TYR A 46 0.59 -7.56 -16.59
N THR A 47 0.73 -8.67 -15.85
CA THR A 47 0.96 -10.00 -16.45
C THR A 47 -0.18 -10.42 -17.38
N GLU A 48 -1.43 -10.23 -16.98
CA GLU A 48 -2.59 -10.53 -17.82
C GLU A 48 -2.62 -9.68 -19.09
N SER A 49 -2.22 -8.41 -19.03
CA SER A 49 -2.14 -7.53 -20.20
C SER A 49 -1.07 -7.95 -21.22
N LEU A 50 -0.13 -8.83 -20.83
CA LEU A 50 0.89 -9.38 -21.72
C LEU A 50 0.41 -10.61 -22.51
N ILE A 51 -0.67 -11.26 -22.08
CA ILE A 51 -1.19 -12.50 -22.70
C ILE A 51 -2.29 -12.12 -23.70
N PRO A 52 -2.04 -12.20 -25.02
CA PRO A 52 -3.01 -11.78 -26.04
C PRO A 52 -4.28 -12.64 -26.05
N GLU A 53 -4.22 -13.92 -25.67
CA GLU A 53 -5.37 -14.82 -25.68
C GLU A 53 -6.26 -14.72 -24.42
N ALA A 54 -5.82 -14.04 -23.36
CA ALA A 54 -6.53 -13.98 -22.09
C ALA A 54 -7.55 -12.82 -22.01
N ASN A 55 -7.33 -11.74 -22.76
CA ASN A 55 -8.21 -10.58 -22.83
C ASN A 55 -8.18 -10.00 -24.25
N ASP A 56 -9.35 -9.68 -24.83
CA ASP A 56 -9.50 -8.94 -26.09
C ASP A 56 -9.09 -7.44 -25.93
N GLY A 57 -7.92 -7.19 -25.33
CA GLY A 57 -7.40 -5.86 -25.02
C GLY A 57 -6.81 -5.72 -23.60
N ILE A 58 -6.71 -4.48 -23.13
CA ILE A 58 -6.26 -4.14 -21.78
C ILE A 58 -7.49 -3.99 -20.88
N ALA A 59 -7.68 -4.92 -19.95
CA ALA A 59 -8.79 -4.92 -19.01
C ALA A 59 -8.29 -4.96 -17.56
N ILE A 60 -9.12 -4.47 -16.63
CA ILE A 60 -8.84 -4.63 -15.20
C ILE A 60 -9.37 -5.96 -14.69
N SER A 61 -8.49 -6.77 -14.11
CA SER A 61 -8.80 -8.13 -13.67
C SER A 61 -9.25 -8.27 -12.21
N ASN A 62 -9.05 -7.24 -11.39
CA ASN A 62 -9.46 -7.28 -9.98
C ASN A 62 -9.93 -5.94 -9.42
N PHE A 63 -10.74 -6.02 -8.36
CA PHE A 63 -11.33 -4.87 -7.69
C PHE A 63 -10.29 -3.86 -7.19
N LEU A 64 -9.16 -4.33 -6.66
CA LEU A 64 -8.16 -3.45 -6.08
C LEU A 64 -7.43 -2.64 -7.17
N ALA A 65 -7.09 -3.26 -8.30
CA ALA A 65 -6.57 -2.54 -9.47
C ALA A 65 -7.59 -1.50 -9.98
N LYS A 66 -8.89 -1.85 -10.03
CA LYS A 66 -9.96 -0.90 -10.39
C LYS A 66 -10.04 0.28 -9.42
N PHE A 67 -9.87 0.00 -8.13
CA PHE A 67 -9.90 1.02 -7.09
C PHE A 67 -8.69 1.97 -7.15
N LEU A 68 -7.54 1.47 -7.60
CA LEU A 68 -6.27 2.19 -7.63
C LEU A 68 -6.07 3.03 -8.89
N LEU A 69 -6.67 2.63 -10.00
CA LEU A 69 -6.47 3.21 -11.32
C LEU A 69 -7.67 4.06 -11.75
N PRO A 70 -7.48 5.06 -12.63
CA PRO A 70 -8.59 5.80 -13.22
C PRO A 70 -9.49 4.86 -14.04
N ASP A 71 -10.74 5.26 -14.34
CA ASP A 71 -11.69 4.37 -15.03
C ASP A 71 -11.41 4.16 -16.53
N ASP A 72 -10.62 5.03 -17.17
CA ASP A 72 -10.38 5.01 -18.62
C ASP A 72 -8.89 5.03 -19.00
N TYR A 73 -8.59 4.62 -20.24
CA TYR A 73 -7.27 4.69 -20.90
C TYR A 73 -6.15 3.88 -20.24
N TRP A 74 -6.44 2.63 -19.87
CA TRP A 74 -5.43 1.75 -19.31
C TRP A 74 -4.38 1.34 -20.35
N THR A 75 -3.11 1.40 -19.95
CA THR A 75 -1.99 0.92 -20.75
C THR A 75 -1.14 -0.05 -19.95
N LYS A 76 -0.35 -0.87 -20.65
CA LYS A 76 0.57 -1.83 -20.00
C LYS A 76 1.61 -1.10 -19.17
N GLU A 77 2.09 0.02 -19.68
CA GLU A 77 3.07 0.90 -19.03
C GLU A 77 2.49 1.51 -17.74
N MET A 78 1.19 1.83 -17.73
CA MET A 78 0.53 2.32 -16.53
C MET A 78 0.46 1.25 -15.44
N PHE A 79 0.11 0.01 -15.79
CA PHE A 79 0.13 -1.10 -14.82
C PHE A 79 1.52 -1.36 -14.27
N LEU A 80 2.54 -1.38 -15.14
CA LEU A 80 3.94 -1.58 -14.74
C LEU A 80 4.42 -0.46 -13.80
N SER A 81 4.24 0.81 -14.21
CA SER A 81 4.66 1.96 -13.42
C SER A 81 3.98 1.99 -12.04
N ARG A 82 2.69 1.65 -11.98
CA ARG A 82 1.95 1.60 -10.72
C ARG A 82 2.36 0.41 -9.86
N PHE A 83 2.58 -0.76 -10.46
CA PHE A 83 3.12 -1.92 -9.78
C PHE A 83 4.45 -1.59 -9.09
N GLU A 84 5.41 -1.02 -9.84
CA GLU A 84 6.72 -0.64 -9.32
C GLU A 84 6.64 0.40 -8.21
N LEU A 85 5.73 1.39 -8.35
CA LEU A 85 5.47 2.38 -7.31
C LEU A 85 5.01 1.73 -6.01
N TYR A 86 4.01 0.85 -6.06
CA TYR A 86 3.47 0.20 -4.86
C TYR A 86 4.44 -0.81 -4.26
N LEU A 87 5.24 -1.48 -5.10
CA LEU A 87 6.33 -2.32 -4.64
C LEU A 87 7.38 -1.48 -3.88
N GLY A 88 7.82 -0.36 -4.45
CA GLY A 88 8.75 0.57 -3.80
C GLY A 88 8.20 1.13 -2.47
N ILE A 89 6.93 1.54 -2.45
CA ILE A 89 6.24 1.98 -1.23
C ILE A 89 6.22 0.86 -0.18
N SER A 90 5.93 -0.38 -0.57
CA SER A 90 5.91 -1.51 0.37
C SER A 90 7.26 -1.72 1.04
N ILE A 91 8.35 -1.67 0.28
CA ILE A 91 9.72 -1.81 0.78
C ILE A 91 10.05 -0.66 1.74
N ALA A 92 9.72 0.58 1.35
CA ALA A 92 9.94 1.75 2.19
C ALA A 92 9.17 1.68 3.52
N LEU A 93 7.91 1.22 3.49
CA LEU A 93 7.10 1.06 4.70
C LEU A 93 7.59 -0.07 5.61
N ILE A 94 8.09 -1.18 5.04
CA ILE A 94 8.72 -2.25 5.82
C ILE A 94 9.95 -1.73 6.56
N ILE A 95 10.81 -0.96 5.88
CA ILE A 95 11.98 -0.32 6.52
C ILE A 95 11.51 0.63 7.63
N LEU A 96 10.51 1.48 7.35
CA LEU A 96 9.96 2.42 8.32
C LEU A 96 9.38 1.71 9.55
N TYR A 97 8.71 0.58 9.36
CA TYR A 97 8.19 -0.26 10.44
C TYR A 97 9.30 -0.73 11.38
N PHE A 98 10.42 -1.22 10.84
CA PHE A 98 11.56 -1.62 11.66
C PHE A 98 12.17 -0.43 12.42
N ILE A 99 12.28 0.75 11.78
CA ILE A 99 12.73 1.97 12.44
C ILE A 99 11.82 2.31 13.63
N PHE A 100 10.50 2.29 13.44
CA PHE A 100 9.55 2.56 14.52
C PHE A 100 9.65 1.54 15.65
N LEU A 101 9.76 0.24 15.33
CA LEU A 101 9.97 -0.79 16.36
C LEU A 101 11.21 -0.54 17.21
N ILE A 102 12.34 -0.17 16.58
CA ILE A 102 13.58 0.12 17.29
C ILE A 102 13.40 1.33 18.21
N VAL A 103 12.85 2.43 17.68
CA VAL A 103 12.60 3.66 18.45
C VAL A 103 11.66 3.42 19.62
N GLU A 104 10.60 2.63 19.42
CA GLU A 104 9.65 2.27 20.47
C GLU A 104 10.32 1.45 21.57
N LYS A 105 11.11 0.43 21.21
CA LYS A 105 11.85 -0.38 22.20
C LYS A 105 12.84 0.45 23.02
N ILE A 106 13.58 1.36 22.37
CA ILE A 106 14.51 2.25 23.08
C ILE A 106 13.76 3.14 24.08
N LYS A 107 12.62 3.72 23.68
CA LYS A 107 11.81 4.57 24.57
C LYS A 107 11.23 3.82 25.76
N VAL A 108 10.91 2.54 25.62
CA VAL A 108 10.43 1.70 26.73
C VAL A 108 11.57 1.41 27.71
N ASN A 109 12.75 1.02 27.22
CA ASN A 109 13.90 0.72 28.08
C ASN A 109 14.41 1.93 28.87
N VAL A 110 14.34 3.15 28.32
CA VAL A 110 14.75 4.39 29.03
C VAL A 110 13.78 4.78 30.14
N LYS A 111 12.53 4.31 30.11
CA LYS A 111 11.49 4.64 31.11
C LYS A 111 11.34 3.58 32.20
N SER A 112 12.00 2.43 32.06
CA SER A 112 12.08 1.37 33.06
C SER A 112 13.21 1.66 34.05
#